data_AF-A0A9X9M188-F1
#
_entry.id   AF-A0A9X9M188-F1
#
_cell.length_a   1.000
_cell.length_b   1.000
_cell.length_c   1.000
_cell.angle_alpha   90.00
_cell.angle_beta   90.00
_cell.angle_gamma   90.00
#
_symmetry.space_group_name_H-M   'P 1'
#
loop_
_entity.id
_entity.type
_entity.pdbx_description
1 polymer ?
#
loop_
_entity_poly.entity_id
_entity_poly.type
_entity_poly.pdbx_seq_one_letter_code
_entity_poly.pdbx_strand_id
1 'polypeptide(L)'
;PPTKKNTTGSSKWSLDPSLEVSLRIKAASSSTGDQKVQISYYGPKINPVQALLYVTGVEISLSTDITRTGKAKSIGAKKGQRTWTWGPRGQGAILLVNCDRDNPKSSTMDCRDDDVLDSQGEDPRPSAPRCPES
;
A
#
# COMPACT_ATOMS: atom_id res chain seq x y z
N PRO A 1 -7.06 10.08 25.24
CA PRO A 1 -5.90 10.33 26.12
C PRO A 1 -4.75 11.03 25.34
N PRO A 2 -4.03 12.01 25.93
CA PRO A 2 -2.98 12.72 25.19
C PRO A 2 -1.78 11.80 24.96
N THR A 3 -1.45 11.56 23.69
CA THR A 3 -0.30 10.76 23.27
C THR A 3 0.98 11.56 23.53
N LYS A 4 1.70 11.28 24.62
CA LYS A 4 3.00 11.92 24.89
C LYS A 4 4.02 11.43 23.88
N LYS A 5 4.39 12.29 22.93
CA LYS A 5 5.45 12.04 21.94
C LYS A 5 6.79 12.48 22.54
N ASN A 6 7.49 11.57 23.20
CA ASN A 6 8.85 11.82 23.68
C ASN A 6 9.83 11.64 22.52
N THR A 7 10.43 12.73 22.07
CA THR A 7 11.23 12.73 20.83
C THR A 7 12.69 12.38 21.07
N THR A 8 13.27 12.64 22.24
CA THR A 8 14.58 12.08 22.63
C THR A 8 14.74 12.30 24.14
N GLY A 9 14.76 11.24 24.93
CA GLY A 9 14.92 11.32 26.38
C GLY A 9 14.53 10.02 27.08
N SER A 10 15.37 9.55 27.99
CA SER A 10 15.09 8.41 28.88
C SER A 10 13.86 8.75 29.72
N SER A 11 12.68 8.29 29.29
CA SER A 11 11.46 8.32 30.09
C SER A 11 11.16 6.92 30.56
N LYS A 12 10.89 6.77 31.86
CA LYS A 12 10.39 5.53 32.45
C LYS A 12 8.90 5.74 32.71
N TRP A 13 8.12 4.71 32.42
CA TRP A 13 6.68 4.70 32.67
C TRP A 13 6.36 3.56 33.63
N SER A 14 5.36 3.76 34.50
CA SER A 14 4.83 2.69 35.33
C SER A 14 4.25 1.60 34.43
N LEU A 15 4.51 0.33 34.76
CA LEU A 15 3.98 -0.82 34.03
C LEU A 15 2.52 -1.08 34.45
N ASP A 16 1.63 -0.18 34.05
CA ASP A 16 0.19 -0.28 34.24
C ASP A 16 -0.44 -1.05 33.06
N PRO A 17 -1.41 -1.96 33.27
CA PRO A 17 -2.08 -2.67 32.18
C PRO A 17 -2.77 -1.77 31.14
N SER A 18 -3.10 -0.52 31.50
CA SER A 18 -3.67 0.49 30.60
C SER A 18 -2.63 1.30 29.80
N LEU A 19 -1.33 1.04 30.00
CA LEU A 19 -0.27 1.71 29.27
C LEU A 19 -0.25 1.28 27.79
N GLU A 20 -0.50 2.24 26.90
CA GLU A 20 -0.38 2.04 25.45
C GLU A 20 0.88 2.69 24.88
N VAL A 21 1.62 1.93 24.06
CA VAL A 21 2.79 2.42 23.34
C VAL A 21 2.61 2.13 21.85
N SER A 22 2.56 3.17 21.03
CA SER A 22 2.43 3.05 19.57
C SER A 22 3.76 3.32 18.88
N LEU A 23 4.21 2.40 18.02
CA LEU A 23 5.36 2.59 17.15
C LEU A 23 4.89 3.00 15.74
N ARG A 24 5.54 4.02 15.15
CA ARG A 24 5.33 4.40 13.75
C ARG A 24 6.64 4.37 13.00
N ILE A 25 6.73 3.46 12.03
CA ILE A 25 7.84 3.40 11.07
C ILE A 25 7.62 4.49 10.01
N LYS A 26 8.67 5.24 9.66
CA LYS A 26 8.57 6.39 8.75
C LYS A 26 8.99 6.10 7.31
N ALA A 27 9.78 5.05 7.10
CA ALA A 27 10.31 4.66 5.80
C ALA A 27 10.51 3.14 5.75
N ALA A 28 10.55 2.58 4.54
CA ALA A 28 10.90 1.18 4.34
C ALA A 28 12.32 0.90 4.86
N SER A 29 12.49 -0.29 5.42
CA SER A 29 13.77 -0.82 5.87
C SER A 29 14.65 -1.19 4.68
N SER A 30 15.97 -0.99 4.80
CA SER A 30 16.94 -1.41 3.78
C SER A 30 17.34 -2.87 3.92
N SER A 31 17.15 -3.45 5.11
CA SER A 31 17.43 -4.86 5.40
C SER A 31 16.50 -5.38 6.50
N THR A 32 16.40 -6.72 6.61
CA THR A 32 15.57 -7.34 7.65
C THR A 32 16.15 -7.06 9.04
N GLY A 33 15.33 -6.51 9.94
CA GLY A 33 15.68 -6.28 11.34
C GLY A 33 16.60 -5.07 11.58
N ASP A 34 16.72 -4.15 10.62
CA ASP A 34 17.51 -2.91 10.76
C ASP A 34 16.96 -1.96 11.84
N GLN A 35 15.65 -2.01 12.12
CA GLN A 35 15.00 -1.24 13.16
C GLN A 35 14.80 -2.10 14.41
N LYS A 36 15.35 -1.61 15.53
CA LYS A 36 15.32 -2.28 16.83
C LYS A 36 14.70 -1.36 17.88
N VAL A 37 13.73 -1.89 18.62
CA VAL A 37 13.19 -1.26 19.84
C VAL A 37 13.64 -2.09 21.02
N GLN A 38 14.33 -1.46 21.97
CA GLN A 38 14.72 -2.08 23.23
C GLN A 38 13.80 -1.58 24.34
N ILE A 39 13.18 -2.52 25.05
CA ILE A 39 12.37 -2.25 26.23
C ILE A 39 13.15 -2.75 27.45
N SER A 40 13.41 -1.85 28.39
CA SER A 40 14.10 -2.16 29.64
C SER A 40 13.13 -2.07 30.81
N TYR A 41 12.95 -3.16 31.53
CA TYR A 41 12.11 -3.25 32.73
C TYR A 41 12.97 -3.04 33.98
N TYR A 42 12.49 -2.19 34.89
CA TYR A 42 13.19 -1.85 36.14
C TYR A 42 12.34 -2.26 37.33
N GLY A 43 12.97 -2.84 38.36
CA GLY A 43 12.33 -3.21 39.62
C GLY A 43 13.18 -2.78 40.82
N PRO A 44 12.61 -2.63 42.02
CA PRO A 44 13.32 -2.08 43.19
C PRO A 44 14.55 -2.87 43.65
N LYS A 45 14.60 -4.17 43.37
CA LYS A 45 15.65 -5.10 43.85
C LYS A 45 16.18 -6.03 42.76
N ILE A 46 15.92 -5.73 41.49
CA ILE A 46 16.22 -6.61 40.37
C ILE A 46 17.02 -5.81 39.34
N ASN A 47 18.08 -6.44 38.81
CA ASN A 47 18.80 -5.88 37.68
C ASN A 47 17.85 -5.70 36.49
N PRO A 48 18.00 -4.63 35.68
CA PRO A 48 17.09 -4.40 34.57
C PRO A 48 17.05 -5.57 33.60
N VAL A 49 15.84 -6.02 33.26
CA VAL A 49 15.62 -7.07 32.25
C VAL A 49 15.23 -6.42 30.94
N GLN A 50 15.69 -6.97 29.81
CA GLN A 50 15.50 -6.39 28.49
C GLN A 50 14.65 -7.29 27.60
N ALA A 51 13.75 -6.68 26.84
CA ALA A 51 13.07 -7.28 25.71
C ALA A 51 13.45 -6.53 24.43
N LEU A 52 13.70 -7.26 23.34
CA LEU A 52 14.08 -6.70 22.05
C LEU A 52 12.98 -7.00 21.02
N LEU A 53 12.51 -5.94 20.36
CA LEU A 53 11.60 -6.03 19.24
C LEU A 53 12.34 -5.60 17.98
N TYR A 54 12.47 -6.54 17.04
CA TYR A 54 13.03 -6.30 15.71
C TYR A 54 11.89 -6.08 14.73
N VAL A 55 11.95 -4.98 13.98
CA VAL A 55 10.89 -4.58 13.05
C VAL A 55 11.49 -4.33 11.69
N THR A 56 10.80 -4.77 10.64
CA THR A 56 11.17 -4.49 9.25
C THR A 56 10.02 -3.71 8.62
N GLY A 57 10.27 -2.46 8.23
CA GLY A 57 9.30 -1.63 7.54
C GLY A 57 9.24 -2.00 6.06
N VAL A 58 8.03 -2.21 5.52
CA VAL A 58 7.81 -2.37 4.08
C VAL A 58 6.76 -1.37 3.61
N GLU A 59 6.94 -0.82 2.42
CA GLU A 59 5.93 0.01 1.77
C GLU A 59 5.14 -0.84 0.78
N ILE A 60 3.83 -0.98 1.01
CA ILE A 60 2.92 -1.70 0.14
C ILE A 60 1.87 -0.72 -0.34
N SER A 61 1.84 -0.46 -1.64
CA SER A 61 0.83 0.40 -2.27
C SER A 61 0.42 -0.14 -3.64
N LEU A 62 -0.86 0.01 -3.98
CA LEU A 62 -1.40 -0.24 -5.32
C LEU A 62 -1.92 1.09 -5.84
N SER A 63 -1.34 1.57 -6.94
CA SER A 63 -1.66 2.89 -7.51
C SER A 63 -2.38 2.77 -8.84
N THR A 64 -3.45 3.54 -9.00
CA THR A 64 -4.25 3.63 -10.24
C THR A 64 -4.48 5.09 -10.61
N ASP A 65 -4.87 5.37 -11.85
CA ASP A 65 -5.19 6.73 -12.31
C ASP A 65 -6.58 7.19 -11.82
N ILE A 66 -6.66 7.49 -10.53
CA ILE A 66 -7.91 7.95 -9.90
C ILE A 66 -8.32 9.37 -10.30
N THR A 67 -7.40 10.13 -10.90
CA THR A 67 -7.62 11.51 -11.35
C THR A 67 -7.95 11.61 -12.83
N ARG A 68 -7.96 10.47 -13.55
CA ARG A 68 -8.31 10.40 -14.99
C ARG A 68 -7.41 11.31 -15.83
N THR A 69 -6.12 11.29 -15.55
CA THR A 69 -5.09 12.09 -16.23
C THR A 69 -4.25 11.29 -17.23
N GLY A 70 -4.57 10.00 -17.42
CA GLY A 70 -3.84 9.06 -18.27
C GLY A 70 -2.58 8.49 -17.62
N LYS A 71 -2.29 8.83 -16.35
CA LYS A 71 -1.10 8.36 -15.63
C LYS A 71 -1.45 7.93 -14.22
N ALA A 72 -1.10 6.70 -13.86
CA ALA A 72 -1.12 6.30 -12.46
C ALA A 72 -0.09 7.13 -11.70
N LYS A 73 -0.55 7.83 -10.66
CA LYS A 73 0.35 8.59 -9.78
C LYS A 73 0.61 7.74 -8.55
N SER A 74 1.89 7.59 -8.17
CA SER A 74 2.34 7.01 -6.90
C SER A 74 1.97 7.96 -5.75
N ILE A 75 0.68 8.07 -5.50
CA ILE A 75 0.16 8.94 -4.47
C ILE A 75 0.07 8.08 -3.22
N GLY A 76 1.10 8.11 -2.39
CA GLY A 76 1.12 7.40 -1.10
C GLY A 76 -0.25 7.54 -0.40
N ALA A 77 -0.89 6.39 -0.16
CA ALA A 77 -2.19 6.17 0.50
C ALA A 77 -3.14 7.39 0.62
N LYS A 78 -3.40 8.16 -0.46
CA LYS A 78 -4.42 9.21 -0.39
C LYS A 78 -5.81 8.59 -0.41
N LYS A 79 -6.69 9.09 0.46
CA LYS A 79 -8.14 8.85 0.45
C LYS A 79 -8.66 9.07 -0.98
N GLY A 80 -9.17 8.01 -1.61
CA GLY A 80 -9.77 8.09 -2.95
C GLY A 80 -9.60 6.84 -3.81
N GLN A 81 -8.50 6.07 -3.62
CA GLN A 81 -8.25 4.87 -4.45
C GLN A 81 -9.24 3.72 -4.25
N ARG A 82 -9.98 3.71 -3.13
CA ARG A 82 -10.92 2.63 -2.78
C ARG A 82 -12.37 2.94 -3.12
N THR A 83 -12.66 4.15 -3.58
CA THR A 83 -14.03 4.64 -3.77
C THR A 83 -14.17 5.25 -5.14
N TRP A 84 -15.32 5.02 -5.77
CA TRP A 84 -15.65 5.60 -7.06
C TRP A 84 -16.75 6.65 -6.87
N THR A 85 -16.54 7.87 -7.36
CA THR A 85 -17.50 8.97 -7.26
C THR A 85 -17.76 9.65 -8.60
N TRP A 86 -19.04 9.99 -8.84
CA TRP A 86 -19.50 10.71 -10.03
C TRP A 86 -19.14 12.20 -9.96
N GLY A 87 -19.19 12.87 -11.13
CA GLY A 87 -19.08 14.33 -11.26
C GLY A 87 -17.66 14.85 -11.56
N PRO A 88 -17.52 16.15 -11.84
CA PRO A 88 -16.25 16.77 -12.26
C PRO A 88 -15.19 16.80 -11.16
N ARG A 89 -15.60 16.66 -9.89
CA ARG A 89 -14.70 16.46 -8.73
C ARG A 89 -14.66 15.00 -8.26
N GLY A 90 -15.25 14.10 -9.03
CA GLY A 90 -15.26 12.68 -8.75
C GLY A 90 -13.86 12.07 -8.84
N GLN A 91 -13.66 10.97 -8.14
CA GLN A 91 -12.40 10.23 -8.10
C GLN A 91 -12.69 8.74 -8.37
N GLY A 92 -11.71 8.07 -8.96
CA GLY A 92 -11.79 6.64 -9.24
C GLY A 92 -11.23 6.32 -10.62
N ALA A 93 -10.53 5.20 -10.69
CA ALA A 93 -10.00 4.69 -11.95
C ALA A 93 -11.15 4.32 -12.89
N ILE A 94 -10.86 4.35 -14.18
CA ILE A 94 -11.75 3.89 -15.25
C ILE A 94 -11.16 2.61 -15.82
N LEU A 95 -12.04 1.64 -16.07
CA LEU A 95 -11.70 0.38 -16.71
C LEU A 95 -12.58 0.24 -17.94
N LEU A 96 -11.97 0.00 -19.10
CA LEU A 96 -12.67 -0.25 -20.36
C LEU A 96 -12.84 -1.75 -20.54
N VAL A 97 -13.83 -2.17 -21.33
CA VAL A 97 -13.95 -3.56 -21.79
C VAL A 97 -13.20 -3.67 -23.13
N ASN A 98 -12.30 -4.64 -23.28
CA ASN A 98 -11.43 -4.81 -24.46
C ASN A 98 -12.18 -5.58 -25.56
N CYS A 99 -13.21 -4.94 -26.12
CA CYS A 99 -14.09 -5.54 -27.14
C CYS A 99 -13.59 -5.37 -28.58
N ASP A 100 -12.45 -4.73 -28.76
CA ASP A 100 -11.73 -4.70 -30.02
C ASP A 100 -11.03 -6.04 -30.29
N ARG A 101 -10.31 -6.06 -31.41
CA ARG A 101 -9.56 -7.20 -31.92
C ARG A 101 -8.29 -6.62 -32.52
N ASP A 102 -7.41 -6.17 -31.64
CA ASP A 102 -6.16 -5.55 -32.03
C ASP A 102 -5.24 -6.61 -32.67
N ASN A 103 -5.32 -7.87 -32.21
CA ASN A 103 -4.61 -8.98 -32.82
C ASN A 103 -5.21 -9.39 -34.19
N PRO A 104 -4.53 -9.15 -35.33
CA PRO A 104 -5.05 -9.48 -36.66
C PRO A 104 -5.12 -11.00 -36.91
N LYS A 105 -4.41 -11.80 -36.11
CA LYS A 105 -4.40 -13.28 -36.21
C LYS A 105 -5.47 -13.95 -35.37
N SER A 106 -5.96 -13.28 -34.32
CA SER A 106 -7.08 -13.79 -33.53
C SER A 106 -8.34 -13.79 -34.39
N SER A 107 -9.32 -14.66 -34.13
CA SER A 107 -10.66 -14.62 -34.71
C SER A 107 -11.71 -14.02 -33.76
N THR A 108 -11.34 -13.78 -32.51
CA THR A 108 -12.22 -13.38 -31.40
C THR A 108 -11.83 -12.01 -30.86
N MET A 109 -12.71 -11.40 -30.06
CA MET A 109 -12.40 -10.17 -29.32
C MET A 109 -11.35 -10.46 -28.24
N ASP A 110 -10.52 -9.47 -27.94
CA ASP A 110 -9.40 -9.64 -27.02
C ASP A 110 -9.85 -9.88 -25.56
N CYS A 111 -11.08 -9.52 -25.17
CA CYS A 111 -11.64 -9.86 -23.85
C CYS A 111 -12.14 -11.32 -23.72
N ARG A 112 -11.95 -12.17 -24.75
CA ARG A 112 -12.42 -13.58 -24.77
C ARG A 112 -11.34 -14.59 -24.41
N ASP A 113 -10.07 -14.22 -24.43
CA ASP A 113 -8.95 -15.05 -24.02
C ASP A 113 -8.15 -14.35 -22.91
N ASP A 114 -7.23 -15.11 -22.28
CA ASP A 114 -6.37 -14.60 -21.22
C ASP A 114 -4.98 -14.20 -21.78
N ASP A 115 -4.80 -14.24 -23.11
CA ASP A 115 -3.53 -14.02 -23.79
C ASP A 115 -3.41 -12.55 -24.25
N VAL A 116 -2.25 -11.93 -24.01
CA VAL A 116 -1.97 -10.58 -24.52
C VAL A 116 -1.04 -10.71 -25.73
N LEU A 117 -1.60 -10.58 -26.94
CA LEU A 117 -0.90 -10.94 -28.18
C LEU A 117 -0.58 -9.78 -29.13
N ASP A 118 -0.60 -8.53 -28.65
CA ASP A 118 -0.20 -7.39 -29.48
C ASP A 118 0.99 -6.61 -28.91
N SER A 119 2.04 -6.53 -29.71
CA SER A 119 3.23 -5.73 -29.46
C SER A 119 3.67 -5.08 -30.76
N GLN A 120 2.79 -4.29 -31.38
CA GLN A 120 3.19 -3.34 -32.41
C GLN A 120 3.82 -2.09 -31.78
N GLY A 121 5.00 -2.21 -31.16
CA GLY A 121 5.85 -1.06 -30.79
C GLY A 121 5.26 0.05 -29.90
N GLU A 122 4.01 -0.06 -29.47
CA GLU A 122 3.31 0.83 -28.55
C GLU A 122 3.15 0.13 -27.19
N ASP A 123 3.14 0.93 -26.12
CA ASP A 123 2.90 0.42 -24.75
C ASP A 123 1.62 -0.44 -24.73
N PRO A 124 1.64 -1.66 -24.16
CA PRO A 124 0.47 -2.52 -24.08
C PRO A 124 -0.68 -1.74 -23.43
N ARG A 125 -1.80 -1.61 -24.14
CA ARG A 125 -3.02 -1.02 -23.55
C ARG A 125 -3.42 -1.88 -22.36
N PRO A 126 -3.80 -1.28 -21.22
CA PRO A 126 -4.15 -2.05 -20.03
C PRO A 126 -5.29 -3.01 -20.34
N SER A 127 -5.02 -4.29 -20.14
CA SER A 127 -5.95 -5.38 -20.41
C SER A 127 -7.22 -5.23 -19.57
N ALA A 128 -8.36 -5.36 -20.25
CA ALA A 128 -9.68 -5.28 -19.65
C ALA A 128 -10.12 -6.59 -18.99
N PRO A 129 -11.16 -6.54 -18.15
CA PRO A 129 -11.83 -7.74 -17.67
C PRO A 129 -12.57 -8.47 -18.80
N ARG A 130 -12.83 -9.75 -18.54
CA ARG A 130 -13.53 -10.71 -19.41
C ARG A 130 -14.82 -10.12 -20.02
N CYS A 131 -15.11 -10.43 -21.28
CA CYS A 131 -16.32 -9.91 -21.94
C CYS A 131 -17.58 -10.25 -21.12
N PRO A 132 -18.56 -9.33 -21.02
CA PRO A 132 -19.84 -9.65 -20.39
C PRO A 132 -20.53 -10.78 -21.14
N GLU A 133 -21.11 -11.71 -20.38
CA GLU A 133 -21.97 -12.76 -20.92
C GLU A 133 -23.31 -12.14 -21.35
N SER A 134 -23.84 -12.58 -22.49
CA SER A 134 -25.10 -12.10 -23.07
C SER A 134 -26.31 -12.81 -22.48
#